data_AF-A0A833XKC7-F1
#
_entry.id   AF-A0A833XKC7-F1
#
_cell.length_a   1.000
_cell.length_b   1.000
_cell.length_c   1.000
_cell.angle_alpha   90.00
_cell.angle_beta   90.00
_cell.angle_gamma   90.00
#
_symmetry.space_group_name_H-M   'P 1'
#
loop_
_entity.id
_entity.type
_entity.pdbx_description
1 polymer ?
#
loop_
_entity_poly.entity_id
_entity_poly.type
_entity_poly.pdbx_seq_one_letter_code
_entity_poly.pdbx_strand_id
1 'polypeptide(L)'
;MHIFMMKWYEKFPEFKSRGLFLTGESYAGHYIPQLAIALLDHNAHSTGLKFNIKGVAIGNPLLRLDRDVPATYEFFWSHGMISDEIGLTIMNECDFNDYVFASPHNVTESCENAISSANIVVGEYINNYDVILDVCYPSLVEQELNLRKLV
;
A
#
# COMPACT_ATOMS: atom_id res chain seq x y z
N MET A 1 13.45 -0.91 -13.40
CA MET A 1 12.66 -2.14 -13.60
C MET A 1 12.61 -2.58 -15.07
N HIS A 2 12.31 -1.70 -16.04
CA HIS A 2 12.39 -2.02 -17.48
C HIS A 2 13.74 -2.64 -17.90
N ILE A 3 14.86 -1.97 -17.58
CA ILE A 3 16.22 -2.48 -17.89
C ILE A 3 16.45 -3.87 -17.29
N PHE A 4 16.01 -4.08 -16.04
CA PHE A 4 16.10 -5.38 -15.40
C PHE A 4 15.36 -6.45 -16.20
N MET A 5 14.12 -6.18 -16.63
CA MET A 5 13.33 -7.12 -17.45
C MET A 5 14.01 -7.47 -18.78
N MET A 6 14.59 -6.47 -19.45
CA MET A 6 15.38 -6.70 -20.67
C MET A 6 16.57 -7.63 -20.42
N LYS A 7 17.37 -7.34 -19.38
CA LYS A 7 18.53 -8.17 -19.00
C LYS A 7 18.14 -9.54 -18.48
N TRP A 8 17.00 -9.65 -17.82
CA TRP A 8 16.48 -10.93 -17.36
C TRP A 8 16.10 -11.83 -18.54
N TYR A 9 15.43 -11.32 -19.57
CA TYR A 9 15.18 -12.09 -20.81
C TYR A 9 16.43 -12.33 -21.65
N GLU A 10 17.46 -11.48 -21.60
CA GLU A 10 18.77 -11.81 -22.20
C GLU A 10 19.40 -13.03 -21.53
N LYS A 11 19.32 -13.11 -20.20
CA LYS A 11 19.87 -14.23 -19.41
C LYS A 11 19.03 -15.51 -19.48
N PHE A 12 17.70 -15.37 -19.56
CA PHE A 12 16.73 -16.47 -19.54
C PHE A 12 15.81 -16.42 -20.78
N PRO A 13 16.35 -16.67 -21.99
CA PRO A 13 15.62 -16.49 -23.25
C PRO A 13 14.42 -17.42 -23.43
N GLU A 14 14.39 -18.58 -22.76
CA GLU A 14 13.31 -19.56 -22.79
C GLU A 14 11.98 -19.04 -22.23
N PHE A 15 12.01 -17.95 -21.46
CA PHE A 15 10.81 -17.30 -20.92
C PHE A 15 10.21 -16.24 -21.83
N LYS A 16 10.91 -15.81 -22.90
CA LYS A 16 10.45 -14.73 -23.80
C LYS A 16 9.09 -15.02 -24.45
N SER A 17 8.79 -16.28 -24.73
CA SER A 17 7.52 -16.70 -25.34
C SER A 17 6.38 -16.87 -24.33
N ARG A 18 6.70 -16.97 -23.03
CA ARG A 18 5.69 -17.19 -21.99
C ARG A 18 4.88 -15.92 -21.74
N GLY A 19 3.64 -16.11 -21.27
CA GLY A 19 2.82 -14.98 -20.83
C GLY A 19 3.44 -14.31 -19.61
N LEU A 20 3.62 -13.00 -19.69
CA LEU A 20 4.13 -12.16 -18.60
C LEU A 20 2.95 -11.53 -17.86
N PHE A 21 2.85 -11.80 -16.56
CA PHE A 21 1.91 -11.14 -15.65
C PHE A 21 2.71 -10.30 -14.66
N LEU A 22 2.28 -9.06 -14.46
CA LEU A 22 2.92 -8.15 -13.52
C LEU A 22 2.05 -8.07 -12.26
N THR A 23 2.62 -8.45 -11.13
CA THR A 23 1.88 -8.50 -9.87
C THR A 23 2.60 -7.73 -8.77
N GLY A 24 1.85 -7.16 -7.85
CA GLY A 24 2.40 -6.45 -6.70
C GLY A 24 1.34 -6.17 -5.63
N GLU A 25 1.76 -5.56 -4.53
CA GLU A 25 0.90 -5.22 -3.41
C GLU A 25 1.22 -3.81 -2.87
N SER A 26 0.27 -3.20 -2.17
CA SER A 26 0.49 -1.95 -1.42
C SER A 26 0.95 -0.83 -2.36
N TYR A 27 2.11 -0.22 -2.13
CA TYR A 27 2.66 0.84 -2.98
C TYR A 27 2.95 0.38 -4.42
N ALA A 28 2.97 -0.94 -4.68
CA ALA A 28 3.03 -1.45 -6.04
C ALA A 28 1.79 -1.11 -6.89
N GLY A 29 0.73 -0.57 -6.29
CA GLY A 29 -0.33 0.15 -7.00
C GLY A 29 0.19 1.29 -7.88
N HIS A 30 1.35 1.87 -7.56
CA HIS A 30 2.06 2.80 -8.44
C HIS A 30 3.06 2.06 -9.36
N TYR A 31 3.84 1.12 -8.84
CA TYR A 31 4.92 0.48 -9.60
C TYR A 31 4.42 -0.38 -10.75
N ILE A 32 3.37 -1.18 -10.54
CA ILE A 32 2.90 -2.15 -11.53
C ILE A 32 2.27 -1.46 -12.74
N PRO A 33 1.35 -0.48 -12.60
CA PRO A 33 0.80 0.22 -13.74
C PRO A 33 1.87 1.01 -14.51
N GLN A 34 2.77 1.70 -13.82
CA GLN A 34 3.85 2.46 -14.48
C GLN A 34 4.80 1.54 -15.24
N LEU A 35 5.17 0.40 -14.66
CA LEU A 35 5.97 -0.60 -15.36
C LEU A 35 5.23 -1.18 -16.57
N ALA A 36 3.95 -1.51 -16.43
CA ALA A 36 3.15 -2.02 -17.53
C ALA A 36 3.14 -1.03 -18.70
N ILE A 37 2.92 0.26 -18.44
CA ILE A 37 3.00 1.33 -19.44
C ILE A 37 4.38 1.37 -20.10
N ALA A 38 5.46 1.37 -19.31
CA ALA A 38 6.82 1.43 -19.86
C ALA A 38 7.17 0.22 -20.75
N LEU A 39 6.68 -0.98 -20.41
CA LEU A 39 6.90 -2.19 -21.22
C LEU A 39 6.02 -2.21 -22.49
N LEU A 40 4.78 -1.70 -22.40
CA LEU A 40 3.90 -1.54 -23.56
C LEU A 40 4.44 -0.49 -24.53
N ASP A 41 4.96 0.62 -24.02
CA ASP A 41 5.61 1.67 -24.82
C ASP A 41 6.87 1.14 -25.52
N HIS A 42 7.69 0.36 -24.80
CA HIS A 42 8.81 -0.36 -25.40
C HIS A 42 8.34 -1.29 -26.54
N ASN A 43 7.26 -2.04 -26.34
CA ASN A 43 6.74 -2.95 -27.37
C ASN A 43 6.24 -2.23 -28.64
N ALA A 44 5.72 -1.02 -28.49
CA ALA A 44 5.25 -0.19 -29.59
C ALA A 44 6.41 0.30 -30.47
N HIS A 45 7.55 0.64 -29.86
CA HIS A 45 8.70 1.21 -30.55
C HIS A 45 9.79 0.20 -30.92
N SER A 46 9.83 -0.97 -30.28
CA SER A 46 10.87 -1.98 -30.51
C SER A 46 10.59 -2.85 -31.74
N THR A 47 11.61 -3.02 -32.58
CA THR A 47 11.66 -4.02 -33.66
C THR A 47 12.23 -5.37 -33.19
N GLY A 48 12.77 -5.42 -31.96
CA GLY A 48 13.42 -6.59 -31.40
C GLY A 48 12.54 -7.29 -30.36
N LEU A 49 13.10 -7.47 -29.15
CA LEU A 49 12.42 -8.12 -28.04
C LEU A 49 11.14 -7.38 -27.65
N LYS A 50 10.03 -8.10 -27.64
CA LYS A 50 8.73 -7.64 -27.12
C LYS A 50 8.33 -8.46 -25.89
N PHE A 51 7.76 -7.78 -24.90
CA PHE A 51 7.20 -8.38 -23.70
C PHE A 51 5.79 -8.93 -23.99
N ASN A 52 5.58 -10.24 -23.81
CA ASN A 52 4.27 -10.87 -23.99
C ASN A 52 3.35 -10.65 -22.76
N ILE A 53 3.02 -9.38 -22.48
CA ILE A 53 2.21 -8.98 -21.32
C ILE A 53 0.78 -9.51 -21.48
N LYS A 54 0.29 -10.23 -20.47
CA LYS A 54 -1.06 -10.82 -20.45
C LYS A 54 -2.00 -10.15 -19.45
N GLY A 55 -1.47 -9.52 -18.42
CA GLY A 55 -2.29 -8.84 -17.44
C GLY A 55 -1.49 -8.29 -16.27
N VAL A 56 -2.20 -7.56 -15.44
CA VAL A 56 -1.71 -7.04 -14.16
C VAL A 56 -2.67 -7.49 -13.06
N ALA A 57 -2.14 -7.75 -11.86
CA ALA A 57 -2.93 -8.01 -10.67
C ALA A 57 -2.27 -7.31 -9.48
N ILE A 58 -3.04 -6.56 -8.70
CA ILE A 58 -2.49 -5.76 -7.61
C ILE A 58 -3.34 -5.97 -6.36
N GLY A 59 -2.72 -6.46 -5.29
CA GLY A 59 -3.37 -6.68 -3.99
C GLY A 59 -3.31 -5.42 -3.12
N ASN A 60 -4.43 -5.06 -2.48
CA ASN A 60 -4.53 -3.93 -1.54
C ASN A 60 -3.72 -2.68 -1.98
N PRO A 61 -3.94 -2.17 -3.21
CA PRO A 61 -3.06 -1.17 -3.79
C PRO A 61 -3.27 0.22 -3.19
N LEU A 62 -2.19 1.00 -3.12
CA LEU A 62 -2.28 2.45 -3.11
C LEU A 62 -2.47 2.94 -4.55
N LEU A 63 -3.60 3.58 -4.85
CA LEU A 63 -3.96 4.09 -6.17
C LEU A 63 -4.07 5.61 -6.18
N ARG A 64 -4.86 6.16 -5.26
CA ARG A 64 -5.18 7.58 -5.19
C ARG A 64 -5.45 8.02 -3.76
N LEU A 65 -4.66 8.98 -3.28
CA LEU A 65 -4.78 9.46 -1.90
C LEU A 65 -6.13 10.11 -1.60
N ASP A 66 -6.74 10.80 -2.57
CA ASP A 66 -8.07 11.42 -2.42
C ASP A 66 -9.22 10.41 -2.24
N ARG A 67 -8.94 9.10 -2.43
CA ARG A 67 -9.92 8.02 -2.27
C ARG A 67 -9.50 7.03 -1.19
N ASP A 68 -8.24 6.59 -1.23
CA ASP A 68 -7.75 5.54 -0.35
C ASP A 68 -7.66 6.01 1.10
N VAL A 69 -7.29 7.28 1.33
CA VAL A 69 -7.16 7.85 2.68
C VAL A 69 -8.52 8.01 3.37
N PRO A 70 -9.53 8.70 2.79
CA PRO A 70 -10.84 8.77 3.42
C PRO A 70 -11.48 7.39 3.62
N ALA A 71 -11.33 6.48 2.66
CA ALA A 71 -11.86 5.11 2.78
C ALA A 71 -11.22 4.33 3.94
N THR A 72 -9.94 4.60 4.26
CA THR A 72 -9.26 3.99 5.42
C THR A 72 -9.94 4.43 6.73
N TYR A 73 -10.24 5.71 6.90
CA TYR A 73 -10.89 6.20 8.12
C TYR A 73 -12.37 5.82 8.19
N GLU A 74 -13.06 5.74 7.04
CA GLU A 74 -14.41 5.17 6.97
C GLU A 74 -14.42 3.69 7.38
N PHE A 75 -13.42 2.91 6.94
CA PHE A 75 -13.23 1.54 7.39
C PHE A 75 -13.01 1.47 8.91
N PHE A 76 -12.16 2.35 9.47
CA PHE A 76 -11.94 2.39 10.91
C PHE A 76 -13.20 2.67 11.71
N TRP A 77 -14.00 3.64 11.27
CA TRP A 77 -15.25 4.00 11.95
C TRP A 77 -16.31 2.90 11.82
N SER A 78 -16.53 2.39 10.61
CA SER A 78 -17.54 1.34 10.35
C SER A 78 -17.24 0.01 11.05
N HIS A 79 -16.00 -0.23 11.47
CA HIS A 79 -15.59 -1.42 12.21
C HIS A 79 -15.42 -1.16 13.72
N GLY A 80 -15.88 -0.01 14.22
CA GLY A 80 -15.88 0.33 15.64
C GLY A 80 -14.49 0.56 16.24
N MET A 81 -13.49 0.85 15.40
CA MET A 81 -12.10 1.05 15.86
C MET A 81 -11.84 2.50 16.30
N ILE A 82 -12.64 3.46 15.83
CA ILE A 82 -12.58 4.87 16.25
C ILE A 82 -13.97 5.36 16.65
N SER A 83 -14.03 6.39 17.50
CA SER A 83 -15.29 6.95 18.00
C SER A 83 -16.05 7.72 16.92
N ASP A 84 -17.36 7.92 17.15
CA ASP A 84 -18.20 8.77 16.29
C ASP A 84 -17.66 10.19 16.16
N GLU A 85 -17.13 10.75 17.25
CA GLU A 85 -16.52 12.08 17.24
C GLU A 85 -15.36 12.15 16.24
N ILE A 86 -14.42 11.19 16.29
CA ILE A 86 -13.27 11.16 15.38
C ILE A 86 -13.73 10.87 13.94
N GLY A 87 -14.55 9.83 13.75
CA GLY A 87 -15.00 9.40 12.43
C GLY A 87 -15.80 10.47 11.70
N LEU A 88 -16.78 11.08 12.38
CA LEU A 88 -17.61 12.14 11.80
C LEU A 88 -16.81 13.43 11.56
N THR A 89 -15.83 13.76 12.42
CA THR A 89 -14.94 14.90 12.18
C THR A 89 -14.14 14.68 10.89
N ILE A 90 -13.54 13.51 10.71
CA ILE A 90 -12.78 13.19 9.50
C ILE A 90 -13.68 13.23 8.25
N MET A 91 -14.86 12.60 8.31
CA MET A 91 -15.75 12.53 7.13
C MET A 91 -16.35 13.87 6.72
N ASN A 92 -16.56 14.80 7.67
CA ASN A 92 -17.25 16.06 7.39
C ASN A 92 -16.31 17.27 7.27
N GLU A 93 -15.15 17.26 7.93
CA GLU A 93 -14.26 18.42 8.04
C GLU A 93 -12.95 18.30 7.26
N CYS A 94 -12.55 17.09 6.85
CA CYS A 94 -11.35 16.88 6.04
C CYS A 94 -11.65 17.04 4.55
N ASP A 95 -10.83 17.83 3.85
CA ASP A 95 -10.76 17.84 2.39
C ASP A 95 -9.56 17.00 1.92
N PHE A 96 -9.85 15.91 1.21
CA PHE A 96 -8.82 14.98 0.73
C PHE A 96 -8.40 15.21 -0.74
N ASN A 97 -8.97 16.18 -1.44
CA ASN A 97 -8.73 16.36 -2.88
C ASN A 97 -7.24 16.56 -3.23
N ASP A 98 -6.52 17.34 -2.41
CA ASP A 98 -5.09 17.62 -2.56
C ASP A 98 -4.25 17.00 -1.42
N TYR A 99 -4.74 15.92 -0.81
CA TYR A 99 -4.07 15.27 0.31
C TYR A 99 -2.75 14.63 -0.09
N VAL A 100 -1.72 14.82 0.75
CA VAL A 100 -0.42 14.15 0.64
C VAL A 100 -0.03 13.55 2.01
N PHE A 101 1.01 12.70 2.07
CA PHE A 101 1.48 12.08 3.34
C PHE A 101 2.60 12.86 4.04
N ALA A 102 3.43 13.61 3.31
CA ALA A 102 4.51 14.47 3.85
C ALA A 102 4.10 15.83 4.46
N SER A 103 4.16 16.00 5.78
CA SER A 103 3.84 17.28 6.44
C SER A 103 4.78 18.43 5.99
N PRO A 104 4.28 19.66 5.78
CA PRO A 104 2.91 20.12 5.99
C PRO A 104 1.94 19.76 4.85
N HIS A 105 0.68 19.51 5.21
CA HIS A 105 -0.45 19.26 4.29
C HIS A 105 -1.47 20.35 4.35
N ASN A 106 -2.22 20.50 3.26
CA ASN A 106 -3.29 21.49 3.16
C ASN A 106 -4.60 20.96 3.76
N VAL A 107 -4.59 20.64 5.06
CA VAL A 107 -5.78 20.24 5.83
C VAL A 107 -6.00 21.18 7.01
N THR A 108 -7.24 21.22 7.53
CA THR A 108 -7.56 22.01 8.72
C THR A 108 -6.89 21.42 9.96
N GLU A 109 -6.64 22.24 10.99
CA GLU A 109 -6.10 21.76 12.27
C GLU A 109 -7.01 20.72 12.93
N SER A 110 -8.33 20.91 12.84
CA SER A 110 -9.34 19.94 13.30
C SER A 110 -9.16 18.58 12.61
N CYS A 111 -9.05 18.58 11.28
CA CYS A 111 -8.81 17.37 10.49
C CYS A 111 -7.49 16.68 10.87
N GLU A 112 -6.39 17.43 10.98
CA GLU A 112 -5.08 16.90 11.34
C GLU A 112 -5.11 16.25 12.74
N ASN A 113 -5.76 16.89 13.70
CA ASN A 113 -5.92 16.35 15.05
C ASN A 113 -6.78 15.09 15.08
N ALA A 114 -7.87 15.04 14.29
CA ALA A 114 -8.73 13.87 14.18
C ALA A 114 -8.01 12.69 13.51
N ILE A 115 -7.27 12.95 12.43
CA ILE A 115 -6.42 11.96 11.75
C ILE A 115 -5.35 11.42 12.70
N SER A 116 -4.66 12.29 13.42
CA SER A 116 -3.65 11.91 14.41
C SER A 116 -4.25 11.02 15.51
N SER A 117 -5.41 11.41 16.03
CA SER A 117 -6.13 10.63 17.05
C SER A 117 -6.56 9.25 16.54
N ALA A 118 -7.11 9.17 15.32
CA ALA A 118 -7.47 7.90 14.70
C ALA A 118 -6.26 6.96 14.55
N ASN A 119 -5.12 7.50 14.10
CA ASN A 119 -3.89 6.72 13.94
C ASN A 119 -3.29 6.24 15.26
N ILE A 120 -3.40 7.03 16.33
CA ILE A 120 -2.98 6.61 17.67
C ILE A 120 -3.86 5.46 18.16
N VAL A 121 -5.18 5.60 18.09
CA VAL A 121 -6.13 4.60 18.57
C VAL A 121 -5.93 3.25 17.87
N VAL A 122 -5.80 3.26 16.54
CA VAL A 122 -5.57 2.02 15.77
C VAL A 122 -4.13 1.53 15.95
N GLY A 123 -3.14 2.42 16.02
CA GLY A 123 -1.73 2.03 16.05
C GLY A 123 -1.21 1.42 17.36
N GLU A 124 -1.88 1.65 18.50
CA GLU A 124 -1.36 1.24 19.81
C GLU A 124 -1.52 -0.27 20.08
N TYR A 125 -2.68 -0.84 19.72
CA TYR A 125 -3.03 -2.22 20.05
C TYR A 125 -3.66 -3.00 18.88
N ILE A 126 -3.80 -2.38 17.70
CA ILE A 126 -4.40 -3.02 16.53
C ILE A 126 -3.35 -3.06 15.40
N ASN A 127 -3.22 -4.22 14.76
CA ASN A 127 -2.44 -4.31 13.54
C ASN A 127 -3.23 -3.68 12.38
N ASN A 128 -2.80 -2.54 11.87
CA ASN A 128 -3.49 -1.85 10.78
C ASN A 128 -3.40 -2.57 9.42
N TYR A 129 -2.51 -3.55 9.26
CA TYR A 129 -2.48 -4.42 8.09
C TYR A 129 -3.48 -5.57 8.19
N ASP A 130 -3.85 -5.99 9.40
CA ASP A 130 -4.82 -7.04 9.67
C ASP A 130 -5.47 -6.85 11.05
N VAL A 131 -6.67 -6.27 11.06
CA VAL A 131 -7.33 -5.74 12.27
C VAL A 131 -7.89 -6.82 13.19
N ILE A 132 -7.87 -8.09 12.79
CA ILE A 132 -8.34 -9.22 13.61
C ILE A 132 -7.19 -10.01 14.24
N LEU A 133 -5.94 -9.68 13.91
CA LEU A 133 -4.76 -10.35 14.44
C LEU A 133 -4.14 -9.57 15.60
N ASP A 134 -3.46 -10.29 16.49
CA ASP A 134 -2.65 -9.70 17.55
C ASP A 134 -1.48 -8.90 16.98
N VAL A 135 -1.05 -7.87 17.72
CA VAL A 135 0.16 -7.11 17.41
C VAL A 135 1.40 -7.94 17.76
N CYS A 136 2.36 -8.02 16.84
CA CYS A 136 3.61 -8.71 17.08
C CYS A 136 4.38 -8.05 18.24
N TYR A 137 4.87 -8.86 19.18
CA TYR A 137 5.80 -8.35 20.18
C TYR A 137 7.12 -7.91 19.52
N PRO A 138 7.79 -6.87 20.05
CA PRO A 138 9.15 -6.59 19.66
C PRO A 138 10.03 -7.83 19.86
N SER A 139 10.96 -8.07 18.95
CA SER A 139 11.79 -9.29 18.95
C SER A 139 12.54 -9.51 20.27
N LEU A 140 12.89 -8.44 21.00
CA LEU A 140 13.49 -8.50 22.33
C LEU A 140 12.54 -9.09 23.39
N VAL A 141 11.28 -8.67 23.37
CA VAL A 141 10.23 -9.17 24.28
C VAL A 141 9.92 -10.63 23.97
N GLU A 142 9.82 -10.98 22.68
CA GLU A 142 9.68 -12.37 22.24
C GLU A 142 10.84 -13.25 22.74
N GLN A 143 12.08 -12.78 22.63
CA GLN A 143 13.25 -13.50 23.13
C GLN A 143 13.18 -13.69 24.66
N GLU A 144 12.83 -12.65 25.41
CA GLU A 144 12.69 -12.75 26.86
C GLU A 144 11.61 -13.77 27.27
N LEU A 145 10.43 -13.71 26.62
CA LEU A 145 9.34 -14.64 26.87
C LEU A 145 9.74 -16.09 26.57
N ASN A 146 10.47 -16.32 25.48
CA ASN A 146 10.96 -17.65 25.11
C ASN A 146 12.02 -18.17 26.10
N LEU A 147 12.93 -17.31 26.55
CA LEU A 147 13.94 -17.68 27.56
C LEU A 147 13.31 -18.01 28.91
N ARG A 148 12.28 -17.27 29.33
CA ARG A 148 11.53 -17.54 30.57
C ARG A 148 10.74 -18.85 30.53
N LYS A 149 10.33 -19.33 29.34
CA LYS A 149 9.65 -20.64 29.16
C LYS A 149 10.60 -21.85 29.23
N LEU A 150 11.91 -21.63 29.13
CA LEU A 150 12.94 -22.68 29.20
C LEU A 150 13.44 -22.95 30.62
N VAL A 151 12.90 -22.26 31.63
CA VAL A 151 13.23 -22.41 33.06
C VAL A 151 12.13 -23.18 33.79
#